data_AF-A0A942CUX8-F1
#
_entry.id   AF-A0A942CUX8-F1
#
_cell.length_a   1.000
_cell.length_b   1.000
_cell.length_c   1.000
_cell.angle_alpha   90.00
_cell.angle_beta   90.00
_cell.angle_gamma   90.00
#
_symmetry.space_group_name_H-M   'P 1'
#
loop_
_entity.id
_entity.type
_entity.pdbx_description
1 polymer ?
#
loop_
_entity_poly.entity_id
_entity_poly.type
_entity_poly.pdbx_seq_one_letter_code
_entity_poly.pdbx_strand_id
1 'polypeptide(L)'
;MMEPLRAKIGRVNETLRPMIADSRLALHGERDFGVEMVRALSATIAEMDPIMSNAKQLRTEHPGIAKDLDEYVVQAKELRSLLEQLRVMLTMKRLSLQEDSAHIQAVSRWASTLQSTR
;
A
#
# COMPACT_ATOMS: atom_id res chain seq x y z
N MET A 1 24.88 8.29 22.14
CA MET A 1 24.55 8.24 20.69
C MET A 1 23.26 7.44 20.45
N MET A 2 22.11 7.90 20.95
CA MET A 2 20.80 7.23 20.81
C MET A 2 19.81 7.97 19.90
N GLU A 3 20.10 9.24 19.59
CA GLU A 3 19.40 10.02 18.56
C GLU A 3 19.30 9.37 17.18
N PRO A 4 20.28 8.58 16.68
CA PRO A 4 20.18 8.04 15.32
C PRO A 4 19.02 7.05 15.17
N LEU A 5 18.82 6.17 16.16
CA LEU A 5 17.79 5.13 16.09
C LEU A 5 16.39 5.72 16.32
N ARG A 6 16.25 6.59 17.32
CA ARG A 6 14.98 7.26 17.58
C ARG A 6 14.55 8.14 16.40
N ALA A 7 15.47 8.93 15.84
CA ALA A 7 15.20 9.74 14.65
C ALA A 7 14.84 8.87 13.45
N LYS A 8 15.48 7.70 13.29
CA LYS A 8 15.14 6.75 12.22
C LYS A 8 13.70 6.23 12.34
N ILE A 9 13.30 5.76 13.53
CA ILE A 9 11.93 5.25 13.78
C ILE A 9 10.91 6.39 13.60
N GLY A 10 11.20 7.58 14.15
CA GLY A 10 10.36 8.76 14.00
C GLY A 10 10.14 9.13 12.53
N ARG A 11 11.20 9.22 11.73
CA ARG A 11 11.12 9.48 10.29
C ARG A 11 10.29 8.42 9.56
N VAL A 12 10.43 7.14 9.90
CA VAL A 12 9.61 6.09 9.30
C VAL A 12 8.14 6.29 9.64
N ASN A 13 7.80 6.56 10.90
CA ASN A 13 6.43 6.83 11.31
C ASN A 13 5.84 8.07 10.61
N GLU A 14 6.63 9.13 10.46
CA GLU A 14 6.25 10.34 9.72
C GLU A 14 6.04 10.07 8.23
N THR A 15 6.80 9.13 7.65
CA THR A 15 6.65 8.71 6.25
C THR A 15 5.42 7.82 6.06
N LEU A 16 5.13 6.91 6.99
CA LEU A 16 3.99 5.99 6.90
C LEU A 16 2.64 6.69 7.05
N ARG A 17 2.52 7.72 7.90
CA ARG A 17 1.26 8.47 8.10
C ARG A 17 0.61 8.97 6.80
N PRO A 18 1.30 9.73 5.93
CA PRO A 18 0.72 10.18 4.67
C PRO A 18 0.44 9.01 3.71
N MET A 19 1.26 7.95 3.71
CA MET A 19 1.02 6.79 2.85
C MET A 19 -0.22 5.99 3.26
N ILE A 20 -0.49 5.91 4.57
CA ILE A 20 -1.73 5.36 5.12
C ILE A 20 -2.92 6.22 4.69
N ALA A 21 -2.81 7.54 4.82
CA ALA A 21 -3.86 8.46 4.35
C ALA A 21 -4.13 8.29 2.85
N ASP A 22 -3.09 8.22 2.03
CA ASP A 22 -3.19 8.01 0.59
C ASP A 22 -3.81 6.66 0.24
N SER A 23 -3.48 5.61 0.99
CA SER A 23 -4.08 4.28 0.84
C SER A 23 -5.58 4.29 1.16
N ARG A 24 -5.99 5.05 2.17
CA ARG A 24 -7.42 5.26 2.48
C ARG A 24 -8.12 6.04 1.37
N LEU A 25 -7.55 7.14 0.88
CA LEU A 25 -8.12 7.90 -0.25
C LEU A 25 -8.27 7.02 -1.50
N ALA A 26 -7.30 6.14 -1.74
CA ALA A 26 -7.38 5.23 -2.87
C ALA A 26 -8.49 4.17 -2.75
N LEU A 27 -8.80 3.70 -1.54
CA LEU A 27 -9.96 2.84 -1.31
C LEU A 27 -11.29 3.53 -1.64
N HIS A 28 -11.37 4.84 -1.49
CA HIS A 28 -12.54 5.64 -1.83
C HIS A 28 -12.56 6.07 -3.32
N GLY A 29 -11.54 5.69 -4.09
CA GLY A 29 -11.40 6.09 -5.50
C GLY A 29 -10.99 7.54 -5.70
N GLU A 30 -10.62 8.26 -4.64
CA GLU A 30 -10.19 9.66 -4.69
C GLU A 30 -8.72 9.81 -5.14
N ARG A 31 -7.97 8.70 -5.10
CA ARG A 31 -6.56 8.65 -5.50
C ARG A 31 -6.22 7.32 -6.14
N ASP A 32 -5.27 7.33 -7.08
CA ASP A 32 -4.75 6.09 -7.64
C ASP A 32 -3.75 5.41 -6.69
N PHE A 33 -3.96 4.11 -6.46
CA PHE A 33 -2.99 3.26 -5.79
C PHE A 33 -2.13 2.52 -6.82
N GLY A 34 -1.00 3.14 -7.17
CA GLY A 34 -0.08 2.64 -8.20
C GLY A 34 1.10 1.82 -7.68
N VAL A 35 1.88 1.26 -8.61
CA VAL A 35 3.09 0.48 -8.34
C VAL A 35 4.13 1.28 -7.55
N GLU A 36 4.23 2.59 -7.78
CA GLU A 36 5.18 3.45 -7.05
C GLU A 36 4.85 3.55 -5.56
N MET A 37 3.56 3.61 -5.20
CA MET A 37 3.14 3.58 -3.78
C MET A 37 3.52 2.24 -3.14
N VAL A 38 3.32 1.12 -3.85
CA VAL A 38 3.71 -0.22 -3.37
C VAL A 38 5.22 -0.31 -3.15
N ARG A 39 6.03 0.20 -4.09
CA ARG A 39 7.50 0.24 -3.97
C ARG A 39 7.94 1.06 -2.77
N ALA A 40 7.38 2.26 -2.60
CA ALA A 40 7.70 3.13 -1.47
C ALA A 40 7.31 2.50 -0.13
N LEU A 41 6.15 1.83 -0.04
CA LEU A 41 5.73 1.13 1.18
C LEU A 41 6.67 -0.02 1.49
N SER A 42 7.03 -0.82 0.49
CA SER A 42 7.95 -1.95 0.65
C SER A 42 9.33 -1.48 1.15
N ALA A 43 9.86 -0.40 0.59
CA ALA A 43 11.13 0.17 1.03
C ALA A 43 11.05 0.65 2.49
N THR A 44 9.98 1.36 2.84
CA THR A 44 9.78 1.92 4.18
C THR A 44 9.66 0.84 5.25
N ILE A 45 8.94 -0.25 4.96
CA ILE A 45 8.81 -1.41 5.86
C ILE A 45 10.15 -2.13 5.99
N ALA A 46 10.87 -2.35 4.88
CA ALA A 46 12.17 -3.03 4.90
C ALA A 46 13.23 -2.28 5.76
N GLU A 47 13.15 -0.96 5.84
CA GLU A 47 14.02 -0.17 6.71
C GLU A 47 13.84 -0.47 8.21
N MET A 48 12.65 -0.96 8.59
CA MET A 48 12.27 -1.27 9.97
C MET A 48 12.48 -2.74 10.34
N ASP A 49 12.59 -3.66 9.38
CA ASP A 49 12.83 -5.09 9.63
C ASP A 49 13.94 -5.36 10.67
N PRO A 50 15.18 -4.84 10.52
CA PRO A 50 16.24 -5.10 11.50
C PRO A 50 15.98 -4.49 12.88
N ILE A 51 15.19 -3.41 12.94
CA ILE A 51 14.79 -2.76 14.21
C ILE A 51 13.72 -3.61 14.88
N MET A 52 12.77 -4.11 14.11
CA MET A 52 11.67 -4.93 14.59
C MET A 52 12.11 -6.31 15.06
N SER A 53 13.13 -6.91 14.42
CA SER A 53 13.75 -8.16 14.90
C SER A 53 14.32 -8.03 16.31
N ASN A 54 14.79 -6.84 16.70
CA ASN A 54 15.38 -6.58 18.01
C ASN A 54 14.46 -5.76 18.94
N ALA A 55 13.19 -5.55 18.55
CA ALA A 55 12.33 -4.58 19.21
C ALA A 55 12.01 -4.91 20.68
N LYS A 56 12.09 -6.19 21.09
CA LYS A 56 11.91 -6.56 22.50
C LYS A 56 13.07 -6.06 23.36
N GLN A 57 14.30 -6.29 22.91
CA GLN A 57 15.51 -5.83 23.58
C GLN A 57 15.58 -4.30 23.59
N LEU A 58 15.31 -3.67 22.44
CA LEU A 58 15.28 -2.22 22.29
C LEU A 58 14.28 -1.53 23.22
N ARG A 59 13.10 -2.12 23.45
CA ARG A 59 12.13 -1.59 24.42
C ARG A 59 12.63 -1.64 25.87
N THR A 60 13.37 -2.69 26.23
CA THR A 60 13.91 -2.88 27.58
C THR A 60 15.11 -1.97 27.84
N GLU A 61 16.05 -1.90 26.90
CA GLU A 61 17.28 -1.13 27.03
C GLU A 61 17.03 0.37 26.86
N HIS A 62 16.01 0.73 26.09
CA HIS A 62 15.72 2.11 25.71
C HIS A 62 14.21 2.42 25.80
N PRO A 63 13.69 2.68 27.00
CA PRO A 63 12.27 2.99 27.19
C PRO A 63 11.78 4.19 26.36
N GLY A 64 12.67 5.14 26.07
CA GLY A 64 12.35 6.33 25.27
C GLY A 64 11.99 6.07 23.80
N ILE A 65 12.33 4.91 23.23
CA ILE A 65 11.95 4.52 21.86
C ILE A 65 10.75 3.57 21.83
N ALA A 66 10.31 3.05 22.98
CA ALA A 66 9.20 2.11 23.05
C ALA A 66 7.92 2.72 22.47
N LYS A 67 7.65 3.99 22.78
CA LYS A 67 6.49 4.72 22.24
C LYS A 67 6.53 4.81 20.71
N ASP A 68 7.69 5.13 20.13
CA ASP A 68 7.85 5.28 18.68
C ASP A 68 7.75 3.92 17.97
N LEU A 69 8.23 2.83 18.60
CA LEU A 69 8.07 1.46 18.10
C LEU A 69 6.61 0.98 18.18
N ASP A 70 5.90 1.34 19.24
CA ASP A 70 4.49 0.95 19.40
C ASP A 70 3.61 1.71 18.41
N GLU A 71 3.91 2.98 18.15
CA GLU A 71 3.29 3.74 17.06
C GLU A 71 3.52 3.05 15.71
N TYR A 72 4.77 2.66 15.40
CA TYR A 72 5.07 1.92 14.17
C TYR A 72 4.22 0.65 14.05
N VAL A 73 4.08 -0.12 15.14
CA VAL A 73 3.28 -1.36 15.14
C VAL A 73 1.81 -1.08 14.86
N VAL A 74 1.25 0.01 15.40
CA VAL A 74 -0.14 0.41 15.12
C VAL A 74 -0.29 0.78 13.65
N GLN A 75 0.61 1.61 13.12
CA GLN A 75 0.59 2.01 11.71
C GLN A 75 0.75 0.83 10.76
N ALA A 76 1.66 -0.11 11.06
CA ALA A 76 1.89 -1.31 10.25
C ALA A 76 0.67 -2.25 10.22
N LYS A 77 -0.02 -2.41 11.36
CA LYS A 77 -1.28 -3.17 11.43
C LYS A 77 -2.38 -2.52 10.59
N GLU A 78 -2.49 -1.21 10.68
CA GLU A 78 -3.47 -0.48 9.90
C GLU A 78 -3.19 -0.58 8.40
N LEU A 79 -1.93 -0.34 8.00
CA LEU A 79 -1.49 -0.45 6.63
C LEU A 79 -1.75 -1.84 6.06
N ARG A 80 -1.50 -2.91 6.84
CA ARG A 80 -1.83 -4.27 6.41
C ARG A 80 -3.31 -4.43 6.07
N SER A 81 -4.20 -3.93 6.92
CA SER A 81 -5.64 -3.97 6.67
C SER A 81 -6.02 -3.21 5.40
N LEU A 82 -5.45 -2.01 5.20
CA LEU A 82 -5.70 -1.21 4.01
C LEU A 82 -5.20 -1.92 2.74
N LEU A 83 -4.01 -2.52 2.77
CA LEU A 83 -3.45 -3.26 1.65
C LEU A 83 -4.27 -4.51 1.29
N GLU A 84 -4.81 -5.21 2.29
CA GLU A 84 -5.71 -6.34 2.05
C GLU A 84 -6.99 -5.89 1.33
N GLN A 85 -7.58 -4.76 1.75
CA GLN A 85 -8.75 -4.16 1.09
C GLN A 85 -8.44 -3.67 -0.33
N LEU A 86 -7.31 -2.97 -0.51
CA LEU A 86 -6.86 -2.47 -1.81
C LEU A 86 -6.62 -3.62 -2.79
N ARG A 87 -6.06 -4.73 -2.32
CA ARG A 87 -5.88 -5.95 -3.12
C ARG A 87 -7.21 -6.47 -3.65
N VAL A 88 -8.24 -6.53 -2.80
CA VAL A 88 -9.58 -6.96 -3.22
C VAL A 88 -10.17 -5.99 -4.24
N MET A 89 -10.15 -4.69 -3.94
CA MET A 89 -10.64 -3.64 -4.85
C MET A 89 -9.96 -3.69 -6.22
N LEU A 90 -8.63 -3.76 -6.27
CA LEU A 90 -7.86 -3.83 -7.51
C LEU A 90 -8.14 -5.12 -8.29
N THR A 91 -8.38 -6.24 -7.60
CA THR A 91 -8.75 -7.50 -8.25
C THR A 91 -10.12 -7.38 -8.91
N MET A 92 -11.10 -6.77 -8.24
CA MET A 92 -12.42 -6.52 -8.81
C MET A 92 -12.36 -5.55 -9.99
N LYS A 93 -11.60 -4.46 -9.87
CA LYS A 93 -11.38 -3.50 -10.97
C LYS A 93 -10.75 -4.19 -12.19
N ARG A 94 -9.78 -5.08 -11.97
CA ARG A 94 -9.18 -5.88 -13.06
C ARG A 94 -10.21 -6.75 -13.76
N LEU A 95 -11.08 -7.43 -13.01
CA LEU A 95 -12.12 -8.28 -13.60
C LEU A 95 -13.10 -7.47 -14.45
N SER A 96 -13.60 -6.35 -13.94
CA SER A 96 -14.49 -5.44 -14.68
C SER A 96 -13.83 -4.92 -15.96
N LEU A 97 -12.56 -4.51 -15.92
CA LEU A 97 -11.84 -4.08 -17.13
C LEU A 97 -11.67 -5.21 -18.17
N GLN A 98 -11.53 -6.46 -17.72
CA GLN A 98 -11.47 -7.61 -18.62
C GLN A 98 -12.83 -7.87 -19.30
N GLU A 99 -13.93 -7.73 -18.57
CA GLU A 99 -15.29 -7.84 -19.10
C GLU A 99 -15.57 -6.72 -20.13
N ASP A 100 -15.24 -5.48 -19.81
CA ASP A 100 -15.39 -4.33 -20.70
C ASP A 100 -14.57 -4.52 -21.99
N SER A 101 -13.32 -4.98 -21.87
CA SER A 101 -12.48 -5.29 -23.02
C SER A 101 -13.09 -6.39 -23.89
N ALA A 102 -13.66 -7.44 -23.30
CA ALA A 102 -14.31 -8.51 -24.03
C ALA A 102 -15.56 -8.01 -24.78
N HIS A 103 -16.33 -7.12 -24.14
CA HIS A 103 -17.49 -6.47 -24.75
C HIS A 103 -17.08 -5.63 -25.97
N ILE A 104 -16.07 -4.77 -25.83
CA ILE A 104 -15.56 -3.93 -26.92
C ILE A 104 -15.09 -4.79 -28.10
N GLN A 105 -14.40 -5.90 -27.83
CA GLN A 105 -13.97 -6.84 -28.88
C GLN A 105 -15.16 -7.54 -29.57
N ALA A 106 -16.21 -7.89 -28.82
CA ALA A 106 -17.42 -8.43 -29.40
C ALA A 106 -18.10 -7.43 -30.34
N VAL A 107 -18.32 -6.19 -29.89
CA VAL A 107 -18.90 -5.11 -30.70
C VAL A 107 -18.06 -4.84 -31.95
N SER A 108 -16.72 -4.78 -31.81
CA SER A 108 -15.81 -4.54 -32.94
C SER A 108 -15.90 -5.66 -33.99
N ARG A 109 -16.00 -6.93 -33.55
CA ARG A 109 -16.20 -8.06 -34.47
C ARG A 109 -17.54 -7.96 -35.21
N TRP A 110 -18.62 -7.64 -34.51
CA TRP A 110 -19.94 -7.45 -35.13
C TRP A 110 -19.95 -6.32 -36.15
N ALA A 111 -19.35 -5.17 -35.81
CA ALA A 111 -19.23 -4.03 -36.72
C ALA A 111 -18.44 -4.39 -37.99
N SER A 112 -17.32 -5.11 -37.84
CA SER A 112 -16.53 -5.57 -38.99
C SER A 112 -17.31 -6.54 -39.88
N THR A 113 -18.05 -7.49 -39.30
CA THR A 113 -18.87 -8.44 -40.08
C THR A 113 -19.96 -7.70 -40.85
N LEU A 114 -20.65 -6.74 -40.22
CA LEU A 114 -21.69 -5.94 -40.88
C LEU A 114 -21.14 -5.10 -42.04
N GLN A 115 -19.92 -4.58 -41.90
CA GLN A 115 -19.27 -3.84 -42.98
C GLN A 115 -18.86 -4.74 -44.15
N SER A 116 -18.54 -6.02 -43.89
CA SER A 116 -18.15 -6.98 -44.93
C SER A 116 -19.33 -7.59 -45.70
N THR A 117 -20.56 -7.44 -45.21
CA THR A 117 -21.78 -7.99 -45.84
C THR A 117 -22.58 -6.95 -46.62
N ARG A 118 -22.11 -5.69 -46.68
CA ARG A 118 -22.60 -4.63 -47.58
C ARG A 118 -21.59 -4.38 -48.70
#